data_AF-A0A2J6THP8-F1
#
_entry.id   AF-A0A2J6THP8-F1
#
_cell.length_a   1.000
_cell.length_b   1.000
_cell.length_c   1.000
_cell.angle_alpha   90.00
_cell.angle_beta   90.00
_cell.angle_gamma   90.00
#
_symmetry.space_group_name_H-M   'P 1'
#
loop_
_entity.id
_entity.type
_entity.pdbx_description
1 polymer ?
#
loop_
_entity_poly.entity_id
_entity_poly.type
_entity_poly.pdbx_seq_one_letter_code
_entity_poly.pdbx_strand_id
1 'polypeptide(L)' 'KPGRDLAVDEIIIRFEGRLKETTTVPNKPIPTGYKVWGAAQRGFLLVWNWYIPGQRNGPVGV' A
#
# COMPACT_ATOMS: atom_id res chain seq x y z
N LYS A 1 -5.81 -11.19 18.63
CA LYS A 1 -5.88 -9.71 18.74
C LYS A 1 -4.47 -9.16 18.52
N PRO A 2 -4.30 -8.06 17.76
CA PRO A 2 -3.01 -7.38 17.64
C PRO A 2 -2.50 -6.92 19.01
N GLY A 3 -1.18 -6.85 19.17
CA GLY A 3 -0.51 -6.27 20.33
C GLY A 3 -0.18 -4.79 20.13
N ARG A 4 0.75 -4.25 20.94
CA ARG A 4 1.08 -2.82 20.94
C ARG A 4 1.93 -2.36 19.75
N ASP A 5 2.81 -3.24 19.26
CA ASP A 5 3.84 -2.88 18.27
C ASP A 5 3.34 -3.20 16.87
N LEU A 6 2.86 -2.16 16.18
CA LEU A 6 2.30 -2.20 14.84
C LEU A 6 3.22 -1.47 13.85
N ALA A 7 3.50 -2.08 12.71
CA ALA A 7 4.18 -1.42 11.60
C ALA A 7 3.14 -0.97 10.56
N VAL A 8 3.22 0.28 10.13
CA VAL A 8 2.40 0.83 9.04
C VAL A 8 3.34 1.30 7.94
N ASP A 9 3.17 0.76 6.74
CA ASP A 9 4.02 1.10 5.59
C ASP A 9 3.28 0.91 4.26
N GLU A 10 3.89 1.36 3.18
CA GLU A 10 3.41 1.18 1.81
C GLU A 10 3.80 -0.20 1.24
N ILE A 11 2.84 -0.80 0.54
CA ILE A 11 2.99 -2.07 -0.18
C ILE A 11 2.71 -1.81 -1.67
N ILE A 12 3.47 -2.49 -2.54
CA ILE A 12 3.25 -2.45 -3.99
C ILE A 12 2.76 -3.82 -4.46
N ILE A 13 1.60 -3.84 -5.10
CA ILE A 13 1.07 -5.03 -5.79
C ILE A 13 1.38 -4.86 -7.27
N ARG A 14 2.26 -5.72 -7.81
CA ARG A 14 2.70 -5.65 -9.21
C ARG A 14 1.50 -5.64 -10.16
N PHE A 15 1.47 -4.67 -11.05
CA PHE A 15 0.51 -4.59 -12.13
C PHE A 15 1.12 -3.89 -13.34
N GLU A 16 1.03 -4.50 -14.52
CA GLU A 16 1.70 -4.04 -15.74
C GLU A 16 0.72 -3.47 -16.79
N GLY A 17 -0.58 -3.51 -16.50
CA GLY A 17 -1.59 -2.90 -17.35
C GLY A 17 -1.62 -1.38 -17.26
N ARG A 18 -2.48 -0.76 -18.07
CA ARG A 18 -2.68 0.69 -18.08
C ARG A 18 -3.99 1.04 -17.42
N LEU A 19 -3.94 1.26 -16.11
CA LEU A 19 -5.07 1.77 -15.31
C LEU A 19 -4.65 3.04 -14.57
N LYS A 20 -5.60 3.96 -14.36
CA LYS A 20 -5.34 5.30 -13.80
C LYS A 20 -4.79 5.23 -12.37
N GLU A 21 -5.09 4.14 -11.68
CA GLU A 21 -4.73 3.85 -10.30
C GLU A 21 -3.31 3.27 -10.17
N THR A 22 -2.67 2.93 -11.29
CA THR A 22 -1.29 2.43 -11.33
C THR A 22 -0.33 3.54 -10.91
N THR A 23 0.56 3.22 -9.98
CA THR A 23 1.55 4.15 -9.41
C THR A 23 2.95 3.61 -9.60
N THR A 24 3.92 4.50 -9.80
CA THR A 24 5.35 4.18 -9.73
C THR A 24 5.95 4.77 -8.47
N VAL A 25 6.49 3.92 -7.59
CA VAL A 25 7.23 4.29 -6.38
C VAL A 25 8.71 3.96 -6.59
N PRO A 26 9.58 4.97 -6.71
CA PRO A 26 11.02 4.74 -6.89
C PRO A 26 11.64 3.91 -5.75
N ASN A 27 12.73 3.22 -6.05
CA ASN A 27 13.54 2.45 -5.09
C ASN A 27 12.87 1.21 -4.47
N LYS A 28 11.64 0.85 -4.86
CA LYS A 28 11.06 -0.45 -4.51
C LYS A 28 11.55 -1.53 -5.51
N PRO A 29 11.74 -2.79 -5.06
CA PRO A 29 12.14 -3.89 -5.96
C PRO A 29 11.17 -4.09 -7.13
N ILE A 30 9.89 -3.81 -6.89
CA ILE A 30 8.84 -3.75 -7.90
C ILE A 30 8.28 -2.33 -7.84
N PRO A 31 8.74 -1.42 -8.70
CA PRO A 31 8.42 -0.01 -8.57
C PRO A 31 7.01 0.34 -9.08
N THR A 32 6.45 -0.45 -9.99
CA THR A 32 5.19 -0.13 -10.67
C THR A 32 4.08 -1.14 -10.33
N GLY A 33 2.93 -0.60 -9.94
CA GLY A 33 1.74 -1.39 -9.61
C GLY A 33 0.70 -0.58 -8.84
N TYR A 34 -0.18 -1.26 -8.11
CA TYR A 34 -1.06 -0.60 -7.17
C TYR A 34 -0.32 -0.34 -5.87
N LYS A 35 -0.31 0.91 -5.43
CA LYS A 35 0.14 1.27 -4.09
C LYS A 35 -1.03 1.07 -3.11
N VAL A 36 -0.71 0.53 -1.95
CA VAL A 36 -1.64 0.38 -0.82
C VAL A 36 -0.91 0.64 0.49
N TRP A 37 -1.65 1.01 1.53
CA TRP A 37 -1.13 1.17 2.88
C TRP A 37 -1.50 -0.08 3.68
N GLY A 38 -0.51 -0.71 4.31
CA GLY A 38 -0.72 -1.90 5.12
C GLY A 38 -0.33 -1.66 6.58
N ALA A 39 -1.09 -2.24 7.49
CA ALA A 39 -0.72 -2.35 8.89
C ALA A 39 -0.41 -3.82 9.20
N ALA A 40 0.78 -4.11 9.71
CA ALA A 40 1.25 -5.45 9.96
C ALA A 40 1.88 -5.61 11.34
N GLN A 41 1.79 -6.82 11.89
CA GLN A 41 2.44 -7.18 13.14
C GLN A 41 2.94 -8.62 13.09
N ARG A 42 4.18 -8.85 13.52
CA ARG A 42 4.81 -10.19 13.58
C ARG A 42 4.72 -10.96 12.25
N GLY A 43 4.86 -10.24 11.12
CA GLY A 43 4.80 -10.82 9.78
C GLY A 43 3.38 -11.05 9.23
N PHE A 44 2.33 -10.73 9.98
CA PHE A 44 0.95 -10.82 9.52
C PHE A 44 0.41 -9.45 9.10
N LEU A 45 -0.15 -9.37 7.89
CA LEU A 45 -0.93 -8.22 7.44
C LEU A 45 -2.29 -8.24 8.13
N LEU A 46 -2.63 -7.19 8.85
CA LEU A 46 -3.85 -7.09 9.65
C LEU A 46 -4.97 -6.36 8.90
N VAL A 47 -4.62 -5.26 8.25
CA VAL A 47 -5.53 -4.44 7.44
C VAL A 47 -4.74 -3.75 6.34
N TRP A 48 -5.42 -3.38 5.26
CA TRP A 48 -4.87 -2.61 4.17
C TRP A 48 -5.93 -1.70 3.54
N ASN A 49 -5.48 -0.53 3.06
CA ASN A 49 -6.33 0.47 2.40
C ASN A 49 -5.68 0.95 1.10
N TRP A 50 -6.51 1.37 0.14
CA TRP A 50 -6.06 1.74 -1.20
C TRP A 50 -5.36 3.11 -1.21
N TYR A 51 -4.49 3.31 -2.19
CA TYR A 51 -4.01 4.64 -2.57
C TYR A 51 -4.60 5.01 -3.93
N ILE A 52 -5.06 6.26 -4.06
CA ILE A 52 -5.52 6.82 -5.34
C ILE A 52 -4.52 7.89 -5.80
N PRO A 53 -3.87 7.73 -6.96
CA PRO A 53 -2.96 8.72 -7.50
C PRO A 53 -3.60 10.11 -7.62
N GLY A 54 -2.90 11.13 -7.15
CA GLY A 54 -3.34 12.53 -7.28
C GLY A 54 -4.37 12.98 -6.23
N GLN A 55 -4.81 12.12 -5.31
CA GLN A 55 -5.53 12.60 -4.12
C GLN A 55 -4.57 13.24 -3.11
N ARG A 56 -5.05 14.33 -2.49
CA ARG A 56 -4.27 15.14 -1.55
C ARG A 56 -4.10 14.48 -0.17
N ASN A 57 -4.98 13.54 0.19
CA ASN A 57 -5.01 12.88 1.50
C ASN A 57 -4.72 11.38 1.35
N GLY A 58 -4.30 10.74 2.45
CA GLY A 58 -3.69 9.40 2.52
C GLY A 58 -4.58 8.21 2.14
N PRO A 59 -4.52 7.07 2.87
CA PRO A 59 -5.25 5.85 2.49
C PRO A 59 -6.76 6.09 2.29
N VAL A 60 -7.32 5.43 1.28
CA VAL A 60 -8.75 5.43 0.95
C VAL A 60 -9.33 4.07 1.31
N GLY A 61 -10.15 4.04 2.35
CA GLY A 61 -10.70 2.82 2.92
C GLY A 61 -10.72 2.89 4.45
N VAL A 62 -11.46 1.95 5.05
CA VAL A 62 -11.92 1.91 6.46
C VAL A 62 -10.80 2.09 7.48
#